data_AF-A0A7X2SX76-F1
#
_entry.id   AF-A0A7X2SX76-F1
#
_cell.length_a   1.000
_cell.length_b   1.000
_cell.length_c   1.000
_cell.angle_alpha   90.00
_cell.angle_beta   90.00
_cell.angle_gamma   90.00
#
_symmetry.space_group_name_H-M   'P 1'
#
loop_
_entity.id
_entity.type
_entity.pdbx_description
1 polymer ?
#
loop_
_entity_poly.entity_id
_entity_poly.type
_entity_poly.pdbx_seq_one_letter_code
_entity_poly.pdbx_strand_id
1 'polypeptide(L)'
;QQAIALLSAATSAKNSPVVQLNLANAYVEAKQYANASRILNRYTWANKDDPNGWDLLAQASAQQGLNDEELSARAESLALNGQLDQAITALGSASAQVPLGSLKQARYDARIDQLRQLQQRFKQYQKG
;
A
#
# COMPACT_ATOMS: atom_id res chain seq x y z
N GLN A 1 24.14 0.78 -4.18
CA GLN A 1 24.47 0.24 -2.84
C GLN A 1 24.82 1.33 -1.82
N GLN A 2 25.54 2.40 -2.20
CA GLN A 2 25.92 3.49 -1.29
C GLN A 2 24.73 4.20 -0.60
N ALA A 3 23.62 4.44 -1.32
CA ALA A 3 22.42 5.07 -0.74
C ALA A 3 21.77 4.23 0.38
N ILE A 4 21.70 2.89 0.20
CA ILE A 4 21.17 1.98 1.22
C ILE A 4 22.06 2.02 2.47
N ALA A 5 23.38 1.97 2.31
CA ALA A 5 24.32 2.01 3.42
C ALA A 5 24.16 3.30 4.24
N LEU A 6 24.12 4.46 3.58
CA LEU A 6 23.90 5.76 4.22
C LEU A 6 22.57 5.83 4.99
N LEU A 7 21.46 5.44 4.35
CA LEU A 7 20.13 5.52 4.96
C LEU A 7 19.93 4.50 6.09
N SER A 8 20.54 3.32 5.99
CA SER A 8 20.52 2.31 7.06
C SER A 8 21.35 2.74 8.28
N ALA A 9 22.41 3.51 8.08
CA ALA A 9 23.27 4.04 9.13
C ALA A 9 22.68 5.25 9.87
N ALA A 10 21.60 5.85 9.35
CA ALA A 10 20.92 6.99 9.96
C ALA A 10 20.05 6.59 11.17
N THR A 11 20.68 6.03 12.21
CA THR A 11 20.03 5.45 13.40
C THR A 11 19.14 6.45 14.14
N SER A 12 19.57 7.71 14.25
CA SER A 12 18.80 8.80 14.87
C SER A 12 17.53 9.17 14.10
N ALA A 13 17.48 8.88 12.79
CA ALA A 13 16.36 9.21 11.91
C ALA A 13 15.66 7.96 11.36
N LYS A 14 15.94 6.77 11.89
CA LYS A 14 15.38 5.48 11.42
C LYS A 14 13.85 5.40 11.44
N ASN A 15 13.23 6.22 12.29
CA ASN A 15 11.77 6.32 12.43
C ASN A 15 11.18 7.50 11.65
N SER A 16 12.01 8.31 10.99
CA SER A 16 11.54 9.41 10.14
C SER A 16 10.82 8.83 8.91
N PRO A 17 9.59 9.27 8.62
CA PRO A 17 8.87 8.85 7.41
C PRO A 17 9.70 9.05 6.14
N VAL A 18 10.37 10.21 6.01
CA VAL A 18 11.21 10.55 4.85
C VAL A 18 12.36 9.56 4.69
N VAL A 19 13.04 9.20 5.78
CA VAL A 19 14.17 8.24 5.72
C VAL A 19 13.67 6.85 5.38
N GLN A 20 12.53 6.42 5.94
CA GLN A 20 11.94 5.12 5.64
C GLN A 20 11.52 4.99 4.18
N LEU A 21 10.84 6.01 3.64
CA LEU A 21 10.39 6.01 2.25
C LEU A 21 11.58 6.04 1.28
N ASN A 22 12.58 6.89 1.54
CA ASN A 22 13.79 6.94 0.71
C ASN A 22 14.59 5.64 0.78
N LEU A 23 14.67 5.00 1.95
CA LEU A 23 15.34 3.71 2.10
C LEU A 23 14.60 2.61 1.34
N ALA A 24 13.27 2.58 1.44
CA ALA A 24 12.45 1.66 0.65
C ALA A 24 12.67 1.87 -0.85
N ASN A 25 12.69 3.12 -1.31
CA ASN A 25 12.93 3.45 -2.72
C ASN A 25 14.32 2.98 -3.18
N ALA A 26 15.36 3.22 -2.36
CA ALA A 26 16.70 2.72 -2.64
C ALA A 26 16.77 1.19 -2.72
N TYR A 27 15.95 0.46 -1.94
CA TYR A 27 15.82 -0.99 -2.07
C TYR A 27 15.12 -1.42 -3.37
N VAL A 28 14.09 -0.71 -3.80
CA VAL A 28 13.41 -0.96 -5.10
C VAL A 28 14.40 -0.77 -6.27
N GLU A 29 15.14 0.34 -6.29
CA GLU A 29 16.17 0.62 -7.29
C GLU A 29 17.28 -0.46 -7.32
N ALA A 30 17.61 -1.01 -6.15
CA ALA A 30 18.56 -2.11 -6.02
C ALA A 30 17.97 -3.50 -6.34
N LYS A 31 16.72 -3.58 -6.81
CA LYS A 31 15.95 -4.82 -7.05
C LYS A 31 15.78 -5.71 -5.81
N GLN A 32 15.91 -5.13 -4.63
CA GLN A 32 15.73 -5.80 -3.34
C GLN A 32 14.29 -5.63 -2.84
N TYR A 33 13.34 -6.12 -3.63
CA TYR A 33 11.91 -5.84 -3.45
C TYR A 33 11.36 -6.33 -2.10
N ALA A 34 11.81 -7.48 -1.61
CA ALA A 34 11.40 -7.99 -0.30
C ALA A 34 11.83 -7.06 0.86
N ASN A 35 13.02 -6.45 0.77
CA ASN A 35 13.48 -5.47 1.75
C ASN A 35 12.64 -4.19 1.68
N ALA A 36 12.32 -3.74 0.47
CA ALA A 36 11.43 -2.60 0.25
C ALA A 36 10.04 -2.86 0.86
N SER A 37 9.35 -3.94 0.47
CA SER A 37 8.02 -4.28 0.98
C SER A 37 7.99 -4.44 2.49
N ARG A 38 9.05 -4.97 3.12
CA ARG A 38 9.12 -5.07 4.59
C ARG A 38 9.13 -3.70 5.27
N ILE A 39 9.77 -2.70 4.68
CA ILE A 39 9.75 -1.33 5.21
C ILE A 39 8.39 -0.70 4.92
N LEU A 40 7.93 -0.83 3.68
CA LEU A 40 6.71 -0.20 3.18
C LEU A 40 5.45 -0.68 3.91
N ASN A 41 5.33 -1.97 4.24
CA ASN A 41 4.23 -2.49 5.04
C ASN A 41 4.10 -1.82 6.42
N ARG A 42 5.22 -1.44 7.05
CA ARG A 42 5.19 -0.66 8.31
C ARG A 42 4.94 0.82 8.03
N TYR A 43 5.56 1.35 6.98
CA TYR A 43 5.42 2.74 6.58
C TYR A 43 3.97 3.11 6.29
N THR A 44 3.28 2.33 5.45
CA THR A 44 1.90 2.59 5.03
C THR A 44 0.91 2.40 6.17
N TRP A 45 1.22 1.53 7.14
CA TRP A 45 0.43 1.43 8.37
C TRP A 45 0.52 2.71 9.22
N ALA A 46 1.71 3.29 9.36
CA ALA A 46 1.93 4.51 10.14
C ALA A 46 1.57 5.80 9.39
N ASN A 47 1.62 5.79 8.05
CA ASN A 47 1.44 6.94 7.18
C ASN A 47 0.37 6.62 6.11
N LYS A 48 -0.81 6.19 6.55
CA LYS A 48 -1.90 5.69 5.68
C LYS A 48 -2.39 6.67 4.62
N ASP A 49 -2.15 7.97 4.82
CA ASP A 49 -2.61 9.06 3.95
C ASP A 49 -1.53 9.52 2.95
N ASP A 50 -0.37 8.86 2.91
CA ASP A 50 0.70 9.14 1.93
C ASP A 50 0.63 8.17 0.74
N PRO A 51 0.18 8.62 -0.45
CA PRO A 51 0.06 7.76 -1.62
C PRO A 51 1.42 7.26 -2.14
N ASN A 52 2.52 7.97 -1.89
CA ASN A 52 3.84 7.54 -2.37
C ASN A 52 4.26 6.20 -1.75
N GLY A 53 3.92 5.98 -0.48
CA GLY A 53 4.18 4.72 0.21
C GLY A 53 3.39 3.56 -0.38
N TRP A 54 2.13 3.80 -0.73
CA TRP A 54 1.25 2.79 -1.34
C TRP A 54 1.68 2.45 -2.77
N ASP A 55 2.03 3.44 -3.58
CA ASP A 55 2.50 3.24 -4.95
C ASP A 55 3.81 2.46 -4.98
N LEU A 56 4.75 2.80 -4.10
CA LEU A 56 6.02 2.09 -3.99
C LEU A 56 5.83 0.65 -3.46
N LEU A 57 4.85 0.43 -2.56
CA LEU A 57 4.49 -0.90 -2.08
C LEU A 57 3.90 -1.75 -3.21
N ALA A 58 2.98 -1.18 -4.00
CA ALA A 58 2.42 -1.84 -5.16
C ALA A 58 3.51 -2.25 -6.16
N GLN A 59 4.46 -1.36 -6.46
CA GLN A 59 5.60 -1.66 -7.32
C GLN A 59 6.46 -2.80 -6.76
N ALA A 60 6.82 -2.74 -5.47
CA ALA A 60 7.65 -3.78 -4.84
C ALA A 60 6.94 -5.14 -4.78
N SER A 61 5.63 -5.16 -4.51
CA SER A 61 4.82 -6.38 -4.50
C SER A 61 4.67 -6.99 -5.90
N ALA A 62 4.44 -6.16 -6.92
CA ALA A 62 4.37 -6.60 -8.32
C ALA A 62 5.67 -7.29 -8.76
N GLN A 63 6.83 -6.72 -8.42
CA GLN A 63 8.14 -7.29 -8.75
C GLN A 63 8.45 -8.59 -7.99
N GLN A 64 7.70 -8.89 -6.92
CA GLN A 64 7.78 -10.16 -6.20
C GLN A 64 6.74 -11.19 -6.69
N GLY A 65 5.82 -10.81 -7.58
CA GLY A 65 4.69 -11.66 -7.98
C GLY A 65 3.61 -11.80 -6.90
N LEU A 66 3.58 -10.88 -5.92
CA LEU A 66 2.59 -10.84 -4.85
C LEU A 66 1.34 -10.08 -5.32
N ASN A 67 0.59 -10.68 -6.23
CA ASN A 67 -0.50 -10.02 -6.97
C ASN A 67 -1.63 -9.49 -6.07
N ASP A 68 -2.01 -10.23 -5.01
CA ASP A 68 -3.02 -9.79 -4.04
C ASP A 68 -2.56 -8.55 -3.27
N GLU A 69 -1.29 -8.52 -2.88
CA GLU A 69 -0.69 -7.39 -2.16
C GLU A 69 -0.50 -6.18 -3.07
N GLU A 70 -0.13 -6.38 -4.33
CA GLU A 70 -0.10 -5.31 -5.33
C GLU A 70 -1.49 -4.67 -5.48
N LEU A 71 -2.52 -5.48 -5.73
CA LEU A 71 -3.90 -5.00 -5.92
C LEU A 71 -4.40 -4.26 -4.68
N SER A 72 -4.12 -4.79 -3.49
CA SER A 72 -4.46 -4.12 -2.24
C SER A 72 -3.75 -2.78 -2.09
N ALA A 73 -2.45 -2.68 -2.40
CA ALA A 73 -1.72 -1.43 -2.30
C ALA A 73 -2.20 -0.39 -3.33
N ARG A 74 -2.45 -0.81 -4.58
CA ARG A 74 -3.05 0.05 -5.62
C ARG A 74 -4.42 0.57 -5.20
N ALA A 75 -5.23 -0.26 -4.56
CA ALA A 75 -6.55 0.14 -4.08
C ALA A 75 -6.47 1.30 -3.07
N GLU A 76 -5.46 1.31 -2.21
CA GLU A 76 -5.26 2.41 -1.26
C GLU A 76 -4.91 3.71 -1.97
N SER A 77 -4.00 3.68 -2.96
CA SER A 77 -3.71 4.86 -3.78
C SER A 77 -4.95 5.38 -4.53
N LEU A 78 -5.74 4.48 -5.12
CA LEU A 78 -7.00 4.82 -5.78
C LEU A 78 -7.99 5.46 -4.80
N ALA A 79 -8.10 4.92 -3.59
CA ALA A 79 -8.99 5.43 -2.56
C ALA A 79 -8.59 6.84 -2.10
N LEU A 80 -7.29 7.09 -1.89
CA LEU A 80 -6.75 8.41 -1.55
C LEU A 80 -7.00 9.46 -2.65
N ASN A 81 -7.01 9.03 -3.91
CA ASN A 81 -7.36 9.87 -5.06
C ASN A 81 -8.88 9.99 -5.32
N GLY A 82 -9.71 9.46 -4.42
CA GLY A 82 -11.17 9.53 -4.54
C GLY A 82 -11.79 8.55 -5.53
N GLN A 83 -11.00 7.66 -6.14
CA GLN A 83 -11.44 6.66 -7.11
C GLN A 83 -12.00 5.42 -6.40
N LEU A 84 -13.01 5.61 -5.55
CA LEU A 84 -13.50 4.60 -4.61
C LEU A 84 -14.04 3.33 -5.30
N ASP A 85 -14.71 3.46 -6.45
CA ASP A 85 -15.22 2.29 -7.19
C ASP A 85 -14.09 1.40 -7.72
N GLN A 86 -13.01 2.03 -8.21
CA GLN A 86 -11.83 1.31 -8.71
C GLN A 86 -11.08 0.65 -7.56
N ALA A 87 -10.94 1.35 -6.43
CA ALA A 87 -10.34 0.80 -5.21
C ALA A 87 -11.09 -0.45 -4.71
N ILE A 88 -12.41 -0.39 -4.65
CA ILE A 88 -13.25 -1.54 -4.25
C ILE A 88 -13.09 -2.71 -5.24
N THR A 89 -13.03 -2.44 -6.54
CA THR A 89 -12.83 -3.47 -7.57
C THR A 89 -11.48 -4.16 -7.42
N ALA A 90 -10.42 -3.38 -7.17
CA ALA A 90 -9.07 -3.91 -6.95
C ALA A 90 -9.00 -4.77 -5.68
N LEU A 91 -9.58 -4.33 -4.56
CA LEU A 91 -9.64 -5.13 -3.33
C LEU A 91 -10.50 -6.40 -3.50
N GLY A 92 -11.59 -6.33 -4.25
CA GLY A 92 -12.41 -7.51 -4.56
C GLY A 92 -11.60 -8.55 -5.35
N SER A 93 -10.79 -8.08 -6.30
CA SER A 93 -9.87 -8.94 -7.05
C SER A 93 -8.77 -9.53 -6.17
N ALA A 94 -8.23 -8.77 -5.21
CA ALA A 94 -7.26 -9.25 -4.22
C ALA A 94 -7.87 -10.32 -3.29
N SER A 95 -9.08 -10.08 -2.79
CA SER A 95 -9.84 -11.01 -1.94
C SER A 95 -10.11 -12.34 -2.62
N ALA A 96 -10.44 -12.32 -3.92
CA ALA A 96 -10.67 -13.53 -4.70
C ALA A 96 -9.40 -14.37 -4.96
N GLN A 97 -8.19 -13.80 -4.82
CA GLN A 97 -6.92 -14.49 -5.07
C GLN A 97 -6.35 -15.21 -3.85
N VAL A 98 -6.87 -14.93 -2.65
CA VAL A 98 -6.38 -15.53 -1.40
C VAL A 98 -7.32 -16.65 -0.91
N PRO A 99 -6.84 -17.58 -0.06
CA PRO A 99 -7.67 -18.68 0.41
C PRO A 99 -8.93 -18.21 1.15
N LEU A 100 -10.05 -18.88 0.87
CA LEU A 100 -11.32 -18.64 1.55
C LEU A 100 -11.17 -18.86 3.07
N GLY A 101 -11.69 -17.92 3.86
CA GLY A 101 -11.59 -17.91 5.32
C GLY A 101 -10.22 -17.47 5.86
N SER A 102 -9.28 -17.07 5.00
CA SER A 102 -7.98 -16.60 5.45
C SER A 102 -8.05 -15.20 6.08
N LEU A 103 -7.08 -14.91 6.94
CA LEU A 103 -6.93 -13.57 7.52
C LEU A 103 -6.71 -12.48 6.45
N LYS A 104 -6.04 -12.82 5.34
CA LYS A 104 -5.88 -11.88 4.21
C LYS A 104 -7.23 -11.54 3.59
N GLN A 105 -8.05 -12.55 3.31
CA GLN A 105 -9.39 -12.35 2.75
C GLN A 105 -10.22 -11.42 3.65
N ALA A 106 -10.29 -11.75 4.95
CA ALA A 106 -11.03 -10.96 5.93
C ALA A 106 -10.56 -9.49 6.00
N ARG A 107 -9.25 -9.23 5.82
CA ARG A 107 -8.71 -7.86 5.78
C ARG A 107 -9.16 -7.11 4.53
N TYR A 108 -9.10 -7.74 3.36
CA TYR A 108 -9.53 -7.11 2.11
C TYR A 108 -11.03 -6.82 2.12
N ASP A 109 -11.84 -7.77 2.60
CA ASP A 109 -13.29 -7.61 2.71
C ASP A 109 -13.66 -6.49 3.69
N ALA A 110 -13.01 -6.44 4.86
CA ALA A 110 -13.22 -5.35 5.82
C ALA A 110 -12.84 -3.98 5.23
N ARG A 111 -11.80 -3.91 4.40
CA ARG A 111 -11.42 -2.65 3.73
C ARG A 111 -12.44 -2.26 2.66
N ILE A 112 -12.97 -3.22 1.90
CA ILE A 112 -14.08 -2.98 0.96
C ILE A 112 -15.27 -2.36 1.69
N ASP A 113 -15.65 -2.90 2.85
CA ASP A 113 -16.75 -2.37 3.66
C ASP A 113 -16.52 -0.91 4.08
N GLN A 114 -15.30 -0.59 4.52
CA GLN A 114 -14.92 0.79 4.87
C GLN A 114 -15.06 1.73 3.66
N LEU A 115 -14.60 1.33 2.48
CA LEU A 115 -14.70 2.14 1.27
C LEU A 115 -16.16 2.31 0.80
N ARG A 116 -17.00 1.27 0.94
CA ARG A 116 -18.44 1.37 0.63
C ARG A 116 -19.16 2.35 1.55
N GLN A 117 -18.85 2.33 2.85
CA GLN A 117 -19.37 3.33 3.79
C GLN A 117 -18.92 4.74 3.42
N LEU A 118 -17.67 4.91 3.02
CA LEU A 118 -17.14 6.19 2.55
C LEU A 118 -17.86 6.68 1.29
N GLN A 119 -18.11 5.80 0.31
CA GLN A 119 -18.89 6.14 -0.87
C GLN A 119 -20.29 6.64 -0.52
N GLN A 120 -21.01 5.96 0.38
CA GLN A 120 -22.34 6.38 0.81
C GLN A 120 -22.31 7.79 1.42
N ARG A 121 -21.29 8.11 2.22
CA ARG A 121 -21.10 9.45 2.79
C ARG A 121 -20.81 10.50 1.74
N PHE A 122 -20.15 10.15 0.63
CA PHE A 122 -19.87 11.11 -0.45
C PHE A 122 -21.02 11.29 -1.44
N LYS A 123 -21.93 10.32 -1.58
CA LYS A 123 -23.11 10.42 -2.47
C LYS A 123 -23.95 11.69 -2.22
N GLN A 124 -24.04 12.16 -0.97
CA GLN A 124 -24.77 13.39 -0.65
C GLN A 124 -24.18 14.66 -1.27
N TYR A 125 -22.89 14.63 -1.66
CA TYR A 125 -22.18 15.75 -2.27
C TYR A 125 -22.07 15.63 -3.79
N GLN A 126 -22.43 14.48 -4.37
CA GLN A 126 -22.57 14.31 -5.82
C GLN A 126 -23.91 14.91 -6.26
N LYS A 127 -24.02 16.25 -6.25
CA LYS A 127 -25.08 16.95 -6.98
C LYS A 127 -24.63 17.07 -8.43
N GLY A 128 -25.49 16.60 -9.33
CA GLY A 128 -25.29 16.60 -10.79
C GLY A 128 -25.17 17.98 -11.39
#